data_AF-A0A9P8Z5G3-F1
#
_entry.id   AF-A0A9P8Z5G3-F1
#
_cell.length_a   1.000
_cell.length_b   1.000
_cell.length_c   1.000
_cell.angle_alpha   90.00
_cell.angle_beta   90.00
_cell.angle_gamma   90.00
#
_symmetry.space_group_name_H-M   'P 1'
#
loop_
_entity.id
_entity.type
_entity.pdbx_description
1 polymer ?
#
loop_
_entity_poly.entity_id
_entity_poly.type
_entity_poly.pdbx_seq_one_letter_code
_entity_poly.pdbx_strand_id
1 'polypeptide(L)'
;TSNFDIVCLQELPIGNGIHVLNGYRAHWTSILPTMYDPRSQETSVRSAILVRSHLASSSYSQIPINSLDLTGLTIRLDDLTIAIFSVYNPCSSDETVLLLSHTIHSSPLPD
;
A
#
# COMPACT_ATOMS: atom_id res chain seq x y z
N THR A 1 8.98 17.81 1.27
CA THR A 1 8.12 16.69 0.84
C THR A 1 7.01 17.12 -0.14
N SER A 2 6.99 18.37 -0.61
CA SER A 2 5.98 18.93 -1.52
C SER A 2 6.00 18.39 -2.96
N ASN A 3 6.94 17.49 -3.29
CA ASN A 3 7.27 17.09 -4.66
C ASN A 3 6.97 15.61 -4.96
N PHE A 4 6.28 14.92 -4.05
CA PHE A 4 5.89 13.53 -4.25
C PHE A 4 4.38 13.41 -4.33
N ASP A 5 3.92 12.49 -5.16
CA ASP A 5 2.50 12.19 -5.32
C ASP A 5 2.13 10.85 -4.68
N ILE A 6 3.15 10.04 -4.39
CA ILE A 6 3.04 8.70 -3.82
C ILE A 6 4.17 8.52 -2.81
N VAL A 7 3.85 7.98 -1.63
CA VAL A 7 4.83 7.64 -0.60
C VAL A 7 4.54 6.24 -0.08
N CYS A 8 5.53 5.36 -0.13
CA CYS A 8 5.47 4.04 0.51
C CYS A 8 6.01 4.14 1.94
N LEU A 9 5.28 3.58 2.91
CA LEU A 9 5.65 3.59 4.32
C LEU A 9 5.81 2.16 4.82
N GLN A 10 6.87 1.92 5.60
CA GLN A 10 7.11 0.67 6.31
C GLN A 10 7.13 0.91 7.83
N GLU A 11 6.95 -0.16 8.61
CA GLU A 11 7.02 -0.14 10.09
C GLU A 11 6.09 0.92 10.72
N LEU A 12 4.84 0.93 10.27
CA LEU A 12 3.84 1.83 10.84
C LEU A 12 3.70 1.57 12.35
N PRO A 13 3.44 2.62 13.15
CA PRO A 13 3.35 2.45 14.59
C PRO A 13 2.23 1.48 14.94
N ILE A 14 2.54 0.51 15.82
CA ILE A 14 1.63 -0.57 16.22
C ILE A 14 0.36 0.00 16.89
N GLY A 15 -0.79 -0.62 16.64
CA GLY A 15 -2.07 -0.28 17.29
C GLY A 15 -2.72 1.00 16.74
N ASN A 16 -3.02 1.96 17.62
CA ASN A 16 -3.68 3.23 17.26
C ASN A 16 -2.84 4.12 16.31
N GLY A 17 -1.60 3.73 15.98
CA GLY A 17 -0.71 4.45 15.07
C GLY A 17 -1.26 4.64 13.66
N ILE A 18 -2.13 3.75 13.17
CA ILE A 18 -2.84 3.96 11.90
C ILE A 18 -3.74 5.22 11.95
N HIS A 19 -4.27 5.59 13.11
CA HIS A 19 -5.01 6.84 13.24
C HIS A 19 -4.12 8.08 13.05
N VAL A 20 -2.80 7.96 13.22
CA VAL A 20 -1.87 9.05 12.89
C VAL A 20 -1.89 9.32 11.38
N LEU A 21 -2.12 8.30 10.55
CA LEU A 21 -2.33 8.49 9.10
C LEU A 21 -3.60 9.31 8.82
N ASN A 22 -4.61 9.25 9.68
CA ASN A 22 -5.81 10.09 9.54
C ASN A 22 -5.50 11.59 9.71
N GLY A 23 -4.45 11.95 10.46
CA GLY A 23 -4.02 13.34 10.62
C GLY A 23 -3.52 13.99 9.32
N TYR A 24 -3.10 13.19 8.33
CA TYR A 24 -2.61 13.67 7.03
C TYR A 24 -3.70 13.75 5.94
N ARG A 25 -4.96 13.44 6.28
CA ARG A 25 -6.09 13.33 5.33
C ARG A 25 -6.35 14.56 4.47
N ALA A 26 -5.95 15.76 4.91
CA ALA A 26 -6.15 16.98 4.12
C ALA A 26 -5.39 16.95 2.78
N HIS A 27 -4.28 16.22 2.70
CA HIS A 27 -3.42 16.19 1.51
C HIS A 27 -3.11 14.78 1.00
N TRP A 28 -3.43 13.75 1.78
CA TRP A 28 -3.06 12.37 1.49
C TRP A 28 -4.22 11.42 1.75
N THR A 29 -4.41 10.49 0.83
CA THR A 29 -5.26 9.31 0.98
C THR A 29 -4.38 8.13 1.36
N SER A 30 -4.66 7.50 2.50
CA SER A 30 -3.94 6.29 2.93
C SER A 30 -4.56 5.04 2.31
N ILE A 31 -3.74 4.26 1.64
CA ILE A 31 -4.05 2.92 1.16
C ILE A 31 -3.36 1.94 2.09
N LEU A 32 -4.16 1.12 2.79
CA LEU A 32 -3.71 0.10 3.73
C LEU A 32 -3.80 -1.28 3.05
N PRO A 33 -3.11 -2.32 3.53
CA PRO A 33 -3.23 -3.67 2.97
C PRO A 33 -4.67 -4.15 2.97
N THR A 34 -5.05 -4.97 2.00
CA THR A 34 -6.44 -5.43 1.83
C THR A 34 -6.93 -6.26 3.02
N MET A 35 -5.99 -6.91 3.73
CA MET A 35 -6.26 -7.68 4.94
C MET A 35 -6.44 -6.84 6.20
N TYR A 36 -6.26 -5.51 6.11
CA TYR A 36 -6.44 -4.64 7.26
C TYR A 36 -7.92 -4.60 7.68
N ASP A 37 -8.18 -5.02 8.91
CA ASP A 37 -9.48 -4.86 9.57
C ASP A 37 -9.35 -3.86 10.72
N PRO A 38 -9.96 -2.66 10.62
CA PRO A 38 -9.90 -1.65 11.68
C PRO A 38 -10.58 -2.08 12.98
N ARG A 39 -11.36 -3.17 12.97
CA ARG A 39 -12.02 -3.73 14.17
C ARG A 39 -11.15 -4.77 14.88
N SER A 40 -10.13 -5.29 14.21
CA SER A 40 -9.23 -6.27 14.79
C SER A 40 -8.09 -5.60 15.54
N GLN A 41 -8.03 -5.80 16.86
CA GLN A 41 -6.96 -5.27 17.71
C GLN A 41 -5.61 -5.98 17.52
N GLU A 42 -5.57 -7.07 16.76
CA GLU A 42 -4.37 -7.90 16.55
C GLU A 42 -3.67 -7.62 15.20
N THR A 43 -4.22 -6.73 14.36
CA THR A 43 -3.64 -6.45 13.04
C THR A 43 -2.47 -5.46 13.13
N SER A 44 -1.25 -5.99 13.00
CA SER A 44 -0.05 -5.17 12.81
C SER A 44 0.16 -4.89 11.33
N VAL A 45 -0.35 -3.75 10.85
CA VAL A 45 -0.07 -3.28 9.49
C VAL A 45 1.38 -2.78 9.44
N ARG A 46 2.19 -3.35 8.54
CA ARG A 46 3.61 -3.01 8.42
C ARG A 46 3.98 -2.34 7.11
N SER A 47 3.03 -2.21 6.19
CA SER A 47 3.15 -1.48 4.94
C SER A 47 1.91 -0.61 4.67
N ALA A 48 2.09 0.58 4.11
CA ALA A 48 1.02 1.38 3.51
C ALA A 48 1.55 2.23 2.36
N ILE A 49 0.61 2.73 1.53
CA ILE A 49 0.89 3.72 0.49
C ILE A 49 0.07 4.97 0.78
N LEU A 50 0.69 6.14 0.76
CA LEU A 50 0.00 7.42 0.75
C LEU A 50 -0.08 7.94 -0.69
N VAL A 51 -1.27 8.31 -1.12
CA VAL A 51 -1.52 8.90 -2.44
C VAL A 51 -1.97 10.34 -2.24
N ARG A 52 -1.39 11.28 -3.00
CA ARG A 52 -1.69 12.69 -2.86
C ARG A 52 -3.12 13.00 -3.32
N SER A 53 -3.81 13.86 -2.59
CA SER A 53 -5.25 14.13 -2.79
C SER A 53 -5.60 14.80 -4.12
N HIS A 54 -4.62 15.37 -4.84
CA HIS A 54 -4.86 15.89 -6.19
C HIS A 54 -4.98 14.78 -7.24
N LEU A 55 -4.47 13.57 -6.96
CA LEU A 55 -4.67 12.43 -7.84
C LEU A 55 -6.12 11.98 -7.70
N ALA A 56 -6.84 11.97 -8.81
CA ALA A 56 -8.24 11.54 -8.83
C ALA A 56 -8.33 10.10 -8.31
N SER A 57 -9.28 9.80 -7.43
CA SER A 57 -9.46 8.44 -6.88
C SER A 57 -9.79 7.41 -7.96
N SER A 58 -10.27 7.83 -9.13
CA SER A 58 -10.49 6.98 -10.30
C SER A 58 -9.20 6.64 -11.06
N SER A 59 -8.11 7.37 -10.84
CA SER A 59 -6.81 7.16 -11.49
C SER A 59 -6.01 6.03 -10.85
N TYR A 60 -6.46 5.47 -9.73
CA TYR A 60 -5.76 4.39 -9.07
C TYR A 60 -6.71 3.37 -8.45
N SER A 61 -6.25 2.13 -8.32
CA SER A 61 -6.98 1.04 -7.68
C SER A 61 -6.04 0.17 -6.87
N GLN A 62 -6.50 -0.27 -5.70
CA GLN A 62 -5.72 -1.18 -4.88
C GLN A 62 -5.59 -2.56 -5.55
N ILE A 63 -4.40 -3.16 -5.45
CA ILE A 63 -4.16 -4.56 -5.85
C ILE A 63 -4.45 -5.45 -4.63
N PRO A 64 -5.40 -6.40 -4.71
CA PRO A 64 -5.76 -7.25 -3.58
C PRO A 64 -4.67 -8.28 -3.30
N ILE A 65 -4.06 -8.20 -2.11
CA ILE A 65 -2.95 -9.08 -1.70
C ILE A 65 -3.19 -9.54 -0.26
N ASN A 66 -3.10 -10.85 -0.05
CA ASN A 66 -3.36 -11.47 1.24
C ASN A 66 -2.14 -11.37 2.17
N SER A 67 -1.81 -10.15 2.62
CA SER A 67 -0.72 -9.87 3.56
C SER A 67 -0.93 -8.53 4.25
N LEU A 68 -0.43 -8.38 5.50
CA LEU A 68 -0.34 -7.09 6.20
C LEU A 68 0.99 -6.37 5.97
N ASP A 69 1.92 -7.05 5.29
CA ASP A 69 3.30 -6.59 5.03
C ASP A 69 3.46 -6.03 3.62
N LEU A 70 2.39 -6.09 2.83
CA LEU A 70 2.44 -5.76 1.42
C LEU A 70 1.18 -4.97 1.05
N THR A 71 1.39 -3.81 0.41
CA THR A 71 0.30 -2.98 -0.12
C THR A 71 0.56 -2.74 -1.59
N GLY A 72 -0.39 -3.13 -2.45
CA GLY A 72 -0.30 -2.91 -3.89
C GLY A 72 -1.25 -1.82 -4.36
N LEU A 73 -0.81 -1.03 -5.33
CA LEU A 73 -1.57 0.04 -5.97
C LEU A 73 -1.29 0.02 -7.47
N THR A 74 -2.32 0.04 -8.29
CA THR A 74 -2.23 0.34 -9.71
C THR A 74 -2.60 1.79 -9.92
N ILE A 75 -1.84 2.50 -10.74
CA ILE A 75 -2.14 3.85 -11.23
C ILE A 75 -2.30 3.78 -12.74
N ARG A 76 -3.38 4.35 -13.25
CA ARG A 76 -3.67 4.46 -14.68
C ARG A 76 -3.53 5.90 -15.10
N LEU A 77 -2.60 6.14 -16.00
CA LEU A 77 -2.45 7.34 -16.80
C LEU A 77 -2.97 7.06 -18.21
N ASP A 78 -3.02 8.08 -19.07
CA ASP A 78 -3.62 7.95 -20.41
C ASP A 78 -2.95 6.89 -21.30
N ASP A 79 -1.63 6.70 -21.15
CA ASP A 79 -0.80 5.81 -21.96
C ASP A 79 0.06 4.84 -21.13
N LEU A 80 -0.10 4.86 -19.79
CA LEU A 80 0.76 4.13 -18.88
C LEU A 80 -0.01 3.62 -17.67
N THR A 81 0.08 2.30 -17.46
CA THR A 81 -0.34 1.66 -16.21
C THR A 81 0.88 1.34 -15.36
N ILE A 82 0.93 1.85 -14.13
CA ILE A 82 2.01 1.62 -13.17
C ILE A 82 1.48 0.79 -12.01
N ALA A 83 2.11 -0.34 -11.71
CA ALA A 83 1.89 -1.08 -10.47
C ALA A 83 2.99 -0.79 -9.46
N ILE A 84 2.59 -0.39 -8.26
CA ILE A 84 3.46 -0.03 -7.16
C ILE A 84 3.16 -0.96 -5.99
N PHE A 85 4.20 -1.55 -5.44
CA PHE A 85 4.11 -2.41 -4.26
C PHE A 85 4.97 -1.80 -3.15
N SER A 86 4.34 -1.42 -2.05
CA SER A 86 5.04 -1.17 -0.79
C SER A 86 5.22 -2.50 -0.07
N VAL A 87 6.46 -2.80 0.30
CA VAL A 87 6.86 -4.11 0.80
C VAL A 87 7.63 -3.93 2.10
N TYR A 88 7.16 -4.56 3.15
CA TYR A 88 7.93 -4.77 4.37
C TYR A 88 8.42 -6.22 4.39
N ASN A 89 9.73 -6.43 4.32
CA ASN A 89 10.34 -7.74 4.47
C ASN A 89 11.13 -7.80 5.79
N PRO A 90 10.76 -8.66 6.75
CA PRO A 90 11.52 -8.78 7.99
C PRO A 90 12.91 -9.36 7.72
N CYS A 91 13.94 -8.95 8.46
CA CYS A 91 15.30 -9.46 8.26
C CYS A 91 15.45 -10.98 8.52
N SER A 92 14.47 -11.60 9.17
CA SER A 92 14.49 -13.02 9.54
C SER A 92 13.88 -13.95 8.50
N SER A 93 13.29 -13.44 7.41
CA SER A 93 12.54 -14.22 6.43
C SER A 93 12.47 -13.53 5.08
N ASP A 94 12.33 -14.31 4.01
CA ASP A 94 12.10 -13.84 2.63
C ASP A 94 10.65 -14.04 2.18
N GLU A 95 9.75 -14.46 3.08
CA GLU A 95 8.35 -14.80 2.77
C GLU A 95 7.61 -13.67 2.02
N THR A 96 7.79 -12.40 2.43
CA THR A 96 7.10 -11.28 1.76
C THR A 96 7.61 -11.09 0.34
N VAL A 97 8.91 -11.29 0.10
CA VAL A 97 9.51 -11.18 -1.24
C VAL A 97 9.05 -12.34 -2.13
N LEU A 98 9.00 -13.56 -1.59
CA LEU A 98 8.47 -14.73 -2.31
C LEU A 98 6.99 -14.54 -2.68
N LEU A 99 6.18 -14.01 -1.75
CA LEU A 99 4.80 -13.65 -2.01
C LEU A 99 4.69 -12.60 -3.12
N LEU A 100 5.48 -11.52 -3.06
CA LEU A 100 5.50 -10.49 -4.12
C LEU A 100 5.84 -11.11 -5.48
N SER A 101 6.88 -11.94 -5.53
CA SER A 101 7.28 -12.62 -6.75
C SER A 101 6.13 -13.45 -7.32
N HIS A 102 5.44 -14.22 -6.47
CA HIS A 102 4.26 -14.95 -6.90
C HIS A 102 3.17 -14.01 -7.43
N THR A 103 2.85 -12.92 -6.72
CA THR A 103 1.84 -11.94 -7.14
C THR A 103 2.14 -11.32 -8.51
N ILE A 104 3.39 -10.94 -8.77
CA ILE A 104 3.80 -10.32 -10.04
C ILE A 104 3.69 -11.31 -11.21
N HIS A 105 4.05 -12.58 -10.99
CA HIS A 105 4.02 -13.59 -12.06
C HIS A 105 2.65 -14.26 -12.25
N SER A 106 1.77 -14.22 -11.25
CA SER A 106 0.44 -14.86 -11.30
C SER A 106 -0.69 -13.94 -11.75
N SER A 107 -0.50 -12.62 -11.67
CA SER A 107 -1.49 -11.64 -12.12
C SER A 107 -1.00 -10.98 -13.41
N PRO A 108 -1.78 -10.97 -14.52
CA PRO A 108 -1.48 -10.06 -15.61
C PRO A 108 -1.61 -8.65 -15.03
N LEU A 109 -0.50 -7.93 -14.95
CA LEU A 109 -0.52 -6.51 -14.65
C LEU A 109 -1.50 -5.88 -15.65
N PRO A 110 -2.45 -5.03 -15.20
CA PRO A 110 -3.43 -4.43 -16.10
C PRO A 110 -2.70 -3.71 -17.24
N ASP A 111 -3.12 -4.02 -18.47
CA ASP A 111 -2.66 -3.34 -19.70
C ASP A 111 -2.77 -1.81 -19.57
#